data_AF-A0AAN6NW01-F1
#
_entry.id   AF-A0AAN6NW01-F1
#
_cell.length_a   1.000
_cell.length_b   1.000
_cell.length_c   1.000
_cell.angle_alpha   90.00
_cell.angle_beta   90.00
_cell.angle_gamma   90.00
#
_symmetry.space_group_name_H-M   'P 1'
#
loop_
_entity.id
_entity.type
_entity.pdbx_description
1 polymer ?
#
loop_
_entity_poly.entity_id
_entity_poly.type
_entity_poly.pdbx_seq_one_letter_code
_entity_poly.pdbx_strand_id
1 'polypeptide(L)'
;MTKRKREAAKKGKGNKRSTRRKVRGKSSKMEAYQELLVWAKDKGIILNGVEPRRIPGRGMGIMATKPLKENQTILTVPSNTLRTYETVNPSIARGLLGISIHGLLAADLALDPSPSAKYRQWNAVCPTREDVWDSLPLTWDHRLRDFLPKKALELLLKQEAKFSKDWSMVQQSKLLSPRSGEKEYERSEEEEEGEKLNKSITRDDYLYAWLLVNTRTFYHETPKTKKFNKEDRMVLQPVADLFNHTSYDPSAEEKEGNKKTCSVAFSPTAFTITTTRPYTAGEEVYICYGNHSNDFLLIEYGFLFDENVWDEVCIDDAILPLLDKSQQQQQQTSATQARQLKKTTRRLNERGKKDPKSQADQQPPKSPKDLLEETGFLGNYNLDPRNPTGCYRTQVALRALSALPSSLTPQEGEKKFRVFVDYGQDPWEESPEEQAKLNMLLAQALKQWRGDVIEKKIIEGLDKMEWKEGHEKVVGRECHRDTLLMRWMQVRRMVDRALEELEG
;
A
#
# COMPACT_ATOMS: atom_id res chain seq x y z
N MET A 1 46.96 8.63 78.87
CA MET A 1 47.41 7.48 79.66
C MET A 1 46.74 6.22 79.09
N THR A 2 47.34 5.55 78.10
CA THR A 2 48.13 4.30 78.23
C THR A 2 47.49 3.14 79.01
N LYS A 3 47.14 2.08 78.25
CA LYS A 3 47.27 0.63 78.54
C LYS A 3 46.36 0.05 79.64
N ARG A 4 45.79 -1.16 79.58
CA ARG A 4 46.06 -2.39 78.79
C ARG A 4 44.90 -3.40 79.00
N LYS A 5 44.57 -4.12 77.91
CA LYS A 5 44.15 -5.53 77.77
C LYS A 5 43.56 -6.31 78.96
N ARG A 6 42.46 -7.03 78.68
CA ARG A 6 42.41 -8.51 78.75
C ARG A 6 41.25 -9.09 77.93
N GLU A 7 41.59 -9.98 77.01
CA GLU A 7 40.69 -10.89 76.29
C GLU A 7 40.21 -12.01 77.23
N ALA A 8 38.97 -12.44 77.05
CA ALA A 8 38.54 -13.81 77.31
C ALA A 8 37.29 -14.13 76.47
N ALA A 9 37.47 -15.04 75.51
CA ALA A 9 36.44 -15.58 74.64
C ALA A 9 35.43 -16.45 75.41
N LYS A 10 34.14 -16.39 75.02
CA LYS A 10 33.20 -17.51 75.20
C LYS A 10 31.99 -17.43 74.25
N LYS A 11 32.08 -18.30 73.22
CA LYS A 11 31.03 -19.12 72.59
C LYS A 11 29.70 -18.45 72.21
N GLY A 12 29.60 -18.14 70.92
CA GLY A 12 28.33 -17.83 70.25
C GLY A 12 27.36 -19.01 70.25
N LYS A 13 26.14 -18.73 70.74
CA LYS A 13 24.95 -19.53 70.42
C LYS A 13 24.28 -18.91 69.20
N GLY A 14 24.43 -19.57 68.06
CA GLY A 14 23.79 -19.20 66.80
C GLY A 14 22.28 -19.28 66.94
N ASN A 15 21.62 -18.13 66.89
CA ASN A 15 20.17 -18.02 66.83
C ASN A 15 19.75 -18.32 65.38
N LYS A 16 19.26 -19.55 65.11
CA LYS A 16 18.68 -19.94 63.82
C LYS A 16 17.39 -19.15 63.58
N ARG A 17 17.50 -17.93 63.08
CA ARG A 17 16.39 -17.24 62.42
C ARG A 17 16.15 -17.93 61.07
N SER A 18 15.12 -18.76 61.03
CA SER A 18 14.51 -19.25 59.80
C SER A 18 14.03 -18.07 58.95
N THR A 19 14.89 -17.59 58.04
CA THR A 19 14.47 -16.73 56.93
C THR A 19 13.79 -17.62 55.90
N ARG A 20 12.49 -17.87 56.12
CA ARG A 20 11.58 -18.39 55.10
C ARG A 20 11.47 -17.32 54.02
N ARG A 21 12.37 -17.35 53.03
CA ARG A 21 12.27 -16.59 51.79
C ARG A 21 10.94 -17.00 51.15
N LYS A 22 9.90 -16.19 51.34
CA LYS A 22 8.70 -16.23 50.49
C LYS A 22 9.19 -15.96 49.08
N VAL A 23 9.38 -17.02 48.29
CA VAL A 23 9.37 -16.91 46.84
C VAL A 23 7.98 -16.40 46.49
N ARG A 24 7.85 -15.07 46.38
CA ARG A 24 6.73 -14.46 45.69
C ARG A 24 6.83 -14.96 44.27
N GLY A 25 6.05 -16.00 43.94
CA GLY A 25 5.78 -16.32 42.55
C GLY A 25 5.30 -15.04 41.87
N LYS A 26 6.02 -14.60 40.84
CA LYS A 26 5.47 -13.63 39.90
C LYS A 26 4.19 -14.30 39.37
N SER A 27 3.03 -13.82 39.79
CA SER A 27 1.81 -14.03 39.03
C SER A 27 2.08 -13.40 37.67
N SER A 28 2.43 -14.23 36.68
CA SER A 28 2.59 -13.75 35.31
C SER A 28 1.24 -13.21 34.88
N LYS A 29 1.15 -11.90 34.69
CA LYS A 29 -0.04 -11.29 34.06
C LYS A 29 -0.19 -11.97 32.70
N MET A 30 -1.38 -12.46 32.38
CA MET A 30 -1.66 -13.04 31.07
C MET A 30 -1.34 -11.99 29.99
N GLU A 31 -0.74 -12.43 28.90
CA GLU A 31 -0.47 -11.55 27.77
C GLU A 31 -1.78 -11.31 26.99
N ALA A 32 -1.91 -10.14 26.34
CA ALA A 32 -3.14 -9.75 25.64
C ALA A 32 -3.60 -10.79 24.60
N TYR A 33 -2.67 -11.43 23.90
CA TYR A 33 -2.99 -12.47 22.93
C TYR A 33 -3.56 -13.74 23.59
N GLN A 34 -3.21 -14.03 24.84
CA GLN A 34 -3.76 -15.18 25.58
C GLN A 34 -5.20 -14.89 26.01
N GLU A 35 -5.48 -13.66 26.43
CA GLU A 35 -6.85 -13.21 26.70
C GLU A 35 -7.72 -13.24 25.43
N LEU A 36 -7.15 -12.86 24.28
CA LEU A 36 -7.81 -13.02 22.97
C LEU A 36 -8.16 -14.48 22.67
N LEU A 37 -7.26 -15.43 22.92
CA LEU A 37 -7.52 -16.84 22.65
C LEU A 37 -8.67 -17.40 23.51
N VAL A 38 -8.79 -16.97 24.77
CA VAL A 38 -9.92 -17.32 25.63
C VAL A 38 -11.21 -16.76 25.05
N TRP A 39 -11.23 -15.45 24.73
CA TRP A 39 -12.39 -14.81 24.10
C TRP A 39 -12.76 -15.45 22.76
N ALA A 40 -11.79 -15.79 21.93
CA ALA A 40 -11.99 -16.40 20.62
C ALA A 40 -12.68 -17.77 20.76
N LYS A 41 -12.22 -18.58 21.71
CA LYS A 41 -12.84 -19.88 22.04
C LYS A 41 -14.29 -19.70 22.49
N ASP A 42 -14.57 -18.74 23.37
CA ASP A 42 -15.93 -18.46 23.85
C ASP A 42 -16.86 -17.98 22.73
N LYS A 43 -16.31 -17.35 21.70
CA LYS A 43 -17.02 -16.93 20.48
C LYS A 43 -17.13 -18.03 19.42
N GLY A 44 -16.60 -19.22 19.67
CA GLY A 44 -16.63 -20.35 18.73
C GLY A 44 -15.62 -20.24 17.59
N ILE A 45 -14.61 -19.38 17.71
CA ILE A 45 -13.48 -19.32 16.77
C ILE A 45 -12.56 -20.51 17.03
N ILE A 46 -12.26 -21.25 15.96
CA ILE A 46 -11.45 -22.48 16.03
C ILE A 46 -10.07 -22.19 15.46
N LEU A 47 -9.04 -22.34 16.29
CA LEU A 47 -7.65 -22.36 15.86
C LEU A 47 -7.12 -23.80 15.95
N ASN A 48 -6.57 -24.35 14.87
CA ASN A 48 -6.07 -25.72 14.82
C ASN A 48 -4.58 -25.77 14.50
N GLY A 49 -3.77 -25.86 15.55
CA GLY A 49 -2.31 -25.96 15.42
C GLY A 49 -1.63 -24.63 15.09
N VAL A 50 -2.32 -23.51 15.30
CA VAL A 50 -1.78 -22.16 15.12
C VAL A 50 -2.15 -21.27 16.31
N GLU A 51 -1.28 -20.31 16.63
CA GLU A 51 -1.51 -19.32 17.69
C GLU A 51 -0.92 -17.96 17.32
N PRO A 52 -1.55 -16.85 17.75
CA PRO A 52 -0.96 -15.53 17.63
C PRO A 52 0.24 -15.38 18.58
N ARG A 53 1.33 -14.80 18.09
CA ARG A 53 2.54 -14.47 18.86
C ARG A 53 3.06 -13.10 18.45
N ARG A 54 3.72 -12.42 19.38
CA ARG A 54 4.46 -11.20 19.06
C ARG A 54 5.79 -11.56 18.41
N ILE A 55 6.04 -11.02 17.24
CA ILE A 55 7.26 -11.17 16.45
C ILE A 55 8.05 -9.86 16.59
N PRO A 56 9.29 -9.90 17.12
CA PRO A 56 10.12 -8.71 17.26
C PRO A 56 10.24 -7.95 15.93
N GLY A 57 9.97 -6.63 15.97
CA GLY A 57 10.03 -5.76 14.79
C GLY A 57 8.89 -5.90 13.78
N ARG A 58 7.95 -6.85 13.95
CA ARG A 58 6.85 -7.13 12.99
C ARG A 58 5.46 -7.15 13.61
N GLY A 59 5.33 -6.80 14.89
CA GLY A 59 4.05 -6.79 15.59
C GLY A 59 3.54 -8.19 15.92
N MET A 60 2.26 -8.46 15.69
CA MET A 60 1.67 -9.79 15.88
C MET A 60 1.78 -10.61 14.59
N GLY A 61 1.94 -11.92 14.72
CA GLY A 61 1.89 -12.89 13.62
C GLY A 61 1.27 -14.19 14.08
N ILE A 62 0.89 -15.06 13.15
CA ILE A 62 0.35 -16.39 13.46
C ILE A 62 1.45 -17.44 13.29
N MET A 63 1.70 -18.23 14.33
CA MET A 63 2.74 -19.26 14.34
C MET A 63 2.13 -20.65 14.40
N ALA A 64 2.68 -21.59 13.64
CA ALA A 64 2.36 -23.01 13.76
C ALA A 64 2.86 -23.56 15.11
N THR A 65 1.98 -24.17 15.90
CA THR A 65 2.33 -24.75 17.21
C THR A 65 2.72 -26.22 17.12
N LYS A 66 2.45 -26.85 15.97
CA LYS A 66 2.77 -28.24 15.62
C LYS A 66 2.92 -28.33 14.10
N PRO A 67 3.48 -29.43 13.55
CA PRO A 67 3.49 -29.64 12.11
C PRO A 67 2.07 -29.58 11.53
N LEU A 68 1.89 -28.83 10.44
CA LEU A 68 0.62 -28.68 9.73
C LEU A 68 0.72 -29.39 8.39
N LYS A 69 -0.39 -30.02 7.97
CA LYS A 69 -0.48 -30.67 6.67
C LYS A 69 -0.96 -29.67 5.62
N GLU A 70 -0.70 -29.95 4.35
CA GLU A 70 -1.42 -29.30 3.24
C GLU A 70 -2.93 -29.64 3.31
N ASN A 71 -3.78 -28.73 2.84
CA ASN A 71 -5.24 -28.81 2.88
C ASN A 71 -5.83 -28.97 4.29
N GLN A 72 -5.13 -28.45 5.31
CA GLN A 72 -5.60 -28.42 6.69
C GLN A 72 -6.26 -27.06 6.97
N THR A 73 -7.53 -27.06 7.36
CA THR A 73 -8.17 -25.84 7.90
C THR A 73 -7.57 -25.53 9.29
N ILE A 74 -6.95 -24.35 9.39
CA ILE A 74 -6.20 -23.90 10.56
C ILE A 74 -6.92 -22.81 11.34
N LEU A 75 -7.82 -22.07 10.69
CA LEU A 75 -8.69 -21.08 11.33
C LEU A 75 -10.12 -21.21 10.77
N THR A 76 -11.10 -21.23 11.66
CA THR A 76 -12.52 -21.04 11.32
C THR A 76 -13.08 -19.91 12.18
N VAL A 77 -13.59 -18.85 11.55
CA VAL A 77 -14.17 -17.68 12.21
C VAL A 77 -15.66 -17.62 11.88
N PRO A 78 -16.57 -17.86 12.85
CA PRO A 78 -18.01 -17.80 12.59
C PRO A 78 -18.45 -16.39 12.17
N SER A 79 -19.38 -16.29 11.21
CA SER A 79 -19.80 -15.01 10.62
C SER A 79 -20.46 -14.05 11.62
N ASN A 80 -21.00 -14.56 12.73
CA ASN A 80 -21.57 -13.74 13.81
C ASN A 80 -20.52 -13.10 14.74
N THR A 81 -19.23 -13.40 14.55
CA THR A 81 -18.12 -12.79 15.31
C THR A 81 -17.46 -11.61 14.59
N LEU A 82 -17.85 -11.38 13.34
CA LEU A 82 -17.31 -10.34 12.47
C LEU A 82 -17.83 -8.96 12.89
N ARG A 83 -17.02 -7.92 12.67
CA ARG A 83 -17.56 -6.55 12.55
C ARG A 83 -17.89 -6.29 11.09
N THR A 84 -19.18 -6.13 10.80
CA THR A 84 -19.72 -5.92 9.46
C THR A 84 -20.64 -4.70 9.44
N TYR A 85 -21.06 -4.29 8.23
CA TYR A 85 -22.11 -3.30 8.04
C TYR A 85 -23.38 -3.59 8.89
N GLU A 86 -23.73 -4.86 9.07
CA GLU A 86 -24.90 -5.28 9.81
C GLU A 86 -24.72 -5.33 11.34
N THR A 87 -23.49 -5.34 11.85
CA THR A 87 -23.20 -5.45 13.29
C THR A 87 -22.86 -4.12 13.96
N VAL A 88 -22.73 -3.05 13.17
CA VAL A 88 -22.46 -1.69 13.66
C VAL A 88 -23.57 -1.25 14.61
N ASN A 89 -23.21 -0.50 15.66
CA ASN A 89 -24.19 0.04 16.59
C ASN A 89 -25.32 0.79 15.85
N PRO A 90 -26.61 0.48 16.10
CA PRO A 90 -27.72 1.07 15.35
C PRO A 90 -27.78 2.59 15.39
N SER A 91 -27.31 3.22 16.47
CA SER A 91 -27.25 4.69 16.59
C SER A 91 -26.20 5.28 15.64
N ILE A 92 -25.07 4.61 15.47
CA ILE A 92 -24.03 5.00 14.51
C ILE A 92 -24.54 4.82 13.08
N ALA A 93 -25.13 3.66 12.77
CA ALA A 93 -25.69 3.37 11.46
C ALA A 93 -26.77 4.38 11.02
N ARG A 94 -27.66 4.79 11.93
CA ARG A 94 -28.66 5.84 11.67
C ARG A 94 -28.06 7.24 11.60
N GLY A 95 -27.01 7.51 12.39
CA GLY A 95 -26.37 8.82 12.47
C GLY A 95 -25.49 9.15 11.26
N LEU A 96 -25.04 8.15 10.50
CA LEU A 96 -24.08 8.28 9.39
C LEU A 96 -24.64 7.69 8.09
N LEU A 97 -25.88 8.03 7.72
CA LEU A 97 -26.46 7.59 6.46
C LEU A 97 -25.62 8.06 5.26
N GLY A 98 -25.27 7.13 4.37
CA GLY A 98 -24.50 7.41 3.15
C GLY A 98 -22.98 7.48 3.33
N ILE A 99 -22.46 7.27 4.54
CA ILE A 99 -21.01 7.10 4.75
C ILE A 99 -20.54 5.80 4.07
N SER A 100 -19.26 5.73 3.68
CA SER A 100 -18.66 4.49 3.19
C SER A 100 -18.70 3.40 4.26
N ILE A 101 -18.68 2.12 3.86
CA ILE A 101 -18.61 1.02 4.85
C ILE A 101 -17.32 1.10 5.66
N HIS A 102 -16.23 1.54 5.02
CA HIS A 102 -14.97 1.83 5.70
C HIS A 102 -15.17 2.86 6.82
N GLY A 103 -15.71 4.03 6.50
CA GLY A 103 -15.95 5.11 7.44
C GLY A 103 -16.93 4.72 8.55
N LEU A 104 -17.91 3.87 8.24
CA LEU A 104 -18.88 3.34 9.20
C LEU A 104 -18.21 2.41 10.22
N LEU A 105 -17.41 1.44 9.76
CA LEU A 105 -16.66 0.53 10.63
C LEU A 105 -15.64 1.29 11.49
N ALA A 106 -15.02 2.34 10.93
CA ALA A 106 -14.12 3.22 11.67
C ALA A 106 -14.86 3.98 12.78
N ALA A 107 -16.08 4.45 12.50
CA ALA A 107 -16.91 5.14 13.49
C ALA A 107 -17.35 4.17 14.60
N ASP A 108 -17.72 2.94 14.25
CA ASP A 108 -18.05 1.88 15.21
C ASP A 108 -16.89 1.56 16.15
N LEU A 109 -15.66 1.52 15.63
CA LEU A 109 -14.45 1.34 16.42
C LEU A 109 -14.12 2.55 17.30
N ALA A 110 -14.18 3.77 16.76
CA ALA A 110 -13.78 4.98 17.49
C ALA A 110 -14.77 5.33 18.60
N LEU A 111 -16.07 5.20 18.33
CA LEU A 111 -17.15 5.51 19.28
C LEU A 111 -17.40 4.38 20.29
N ASP A 112 -16.73 3.23 20.13
CA ASP A 112 -16.79 2.11 21.07
C ASP A 112 -16.30 2.58 22.45
N PRO A 113 -17.12 2.54 23.52
CA PRO A 113 -16.71 3.01 24.84
C PRO A 113 -15.55 2.17 25.34
N SER A 114 -14.37 2.76 25.52
CA SER A 114 -13.26 2.02 26.12
C SER A 114 -13.46 1.86 27.64
N PRO A 115 -13.37 0.63 28.19
CA PRO A 115 -13.12 -0.61 27.48
C PRO A 115 -14.42 -1.34 27.16
N SER A 116 -14.77 -1.51 25.87
CA SER A 116 -16.06 -2.10 25.50
C SER A 116 -16.05 -3.57 25.86
N ALA A 117 -17.11 -4.09 26.49
CA ALA A 117 -17.11 -5.50 26.87
C ALA A 117 -17.04 -6.42 25.64
N LYS A 118 -17.53 -5.95 24.49
CA LYS A 118 -17.76 -6.77 23.29
C LYS A 118 -16.47 -7.19 22.58
N TYR A 119 -15.52 -6.27 22.39
CA TYR A 119 -14.35 -6.47 21.54
C TYR A 119 -13.00 -6.12 22.19
N ARG A 120 -12.98 -5.77 23.48
CA ARG A 120 -11.77 -5.37 24.22
C ARG A 120 -10.57 -6.27 24.00
N GLN A 121 -10.75 -7.60 24.07
CA GLN A 121 -9.65 -8.56 23.93
C GLN A 121 -9.05 -8.56 22.52
N TRP A 122 -9.88 -8.33 21.49
CA TRP A 122 -9.41 -8.19 20.12
C TRP A 122 -8.74 -6.83 19.89
N ASN A 123 -9.35 -5.73 20.32
CA ASN A 123 -8.75 -4.40 20.20
C ASN A 123 -7.38 -4.31 20.92
N ALA A 124 -7.17 -5.10 21.99
CA ALA A 124 -5.93 -5.13 22.76
C ALA A 124 -4.72 -5.74 22.01
N VAL A 125 -4.95 -6.45 20.91
CA VAL A 125 -3.88 -7.02 20.06
C VAL A 125 -3.68 -6.27 18.75
N CYS A 126 -4.52 -5.27 18.45
CA CYS A 126 -4.33 -4.40 17.29
C CYS A 126 -3.06 -3.54 17.47
N PRO A 127 -2.46 -3.06 16.36
CA PRO A 127 -1.35 -2.11 16.39
C PRO A 127 -1.73 -0.89 17.22
N THR A 128 -0.79 -0.40 18.02
CA THR A 128 -0.99 0.82 18.80
C THR A 128 -1.07 2.04 17.88
N ARG A 129 -1.51 3.18 18.42
CA ARG A 129 -1.49 4.45 17.68
C ARG A 129 -0.09 4.82 17.22
N GLU A 130 0.92 4.55 18.04
CA GLU A 130 2.32 4.81 17.70
C GLU A 130 2.75 3.94 16.52
N ASP A 131 2.45 2.63 16.54
CA ASP A 131 2.73 1.72 15.43
C ASP A 131 2.12 2.22 14.10
N VAL A 132 0.86 2.69 14.14
CA VAL A 132 0.16 3.25 12.97
C VAL A 132 0.82 4.56 12.51
N TRP A 133 1.22 5.44 13.42
CA TRP A 133 1.83 6.74 13.08
C TRP A 133 3.26 6.61 12.56
N ASP A 134 3.97 5.56 12.96
CA ASP A 134 5.31 5.25 12.47
C ASP A 134 5.28 4.63 11.07
N SER A 135 4.21 3.91 10.73
CA SER A 135 4.16 3.08 9.51
C SER A 135 3.39 3.70 8.35
N LEU A 136 2.30 4.43 8.60
CA LEU A 136 1.35 4.80 7.55
C LEU A 136 1.51 6.26 7.07
N PRO A 137 1.81 6.50 5.78
CA PRO A 137 2.10 7.84 5.26
C PRO A 137 1.01 8.91 5.44
N LEU A 138 -0.25 8.52 5.62
CA LEU A 138 -1.35 9.46 5.92
C LEU A 138 -1.14 10.23 7.22
N THR A 139 -0.35 9.69 8.15
CA THR A 139 -0.05 10.28 9.45
C THR A 139 1.26 11.07 9.48
N TRP A 140 2.05 10.99 8.41
CA TRP A 140 3.37 11.59 8.32
C TRP A 140 3.30 13.09 8.04
N ASP A 141 4.41 13.78 8.23
CA ASP A 141 4.53 15.19 7.85
C ASP A 141 4.32 15.35 6.33
N HIS A 142 3.42 16.25 5.92
CA HIS A 142 3.08 16.47 4.52
C HIS A 142 4.28 16.83 3.63
N ARG A 143 5.36 17.39 4.20
CA ARG A 143 6.60 17.70 3.46
C ARG A 143 7.32 16.44 2.97
N LEU A 144 7.04 15.28 3.55
CA LEU A 144 7.58 14.00 3.08
C LEU A 144 6.91 13.48 1.79
N ARG A 145 5.76 14.04 1.40
CA ARG A 145 5.01 13.61 0.20
C ARG A 145 5.83 13.75 -1.08
N ASP A 146 6.66 14.79 -1.16
CA ASP A 146 7.53 15.03 -2.32
C ASP A 146 8.57 13.92 -2.52
N PHE A 147 8.79 13.07 -1.52
CA PHE A 147 9.76 11.98 -1.56
C PHE A 147 9.13 10.62 -1.86
N LEU A 148 7.80 10.54 -1.99
CA LEU A 148 7.14 9.32 -2.43
C LEU A 148 7.34 9.12 -3.94
N PRO A 149 7.49 7.87 -4.41
CA PRO A 149 7.31 7.55 -5.82
C PRO A 149 5.93 8.03 -6.31
N LYS A 150 5.84 8.38 -7.60
CA LYS A 150 4.63 8.96 -8.20
C LYS A 150 3.36 8.17 -7.86
N LYS A 151 3.41 6.83 -7.98
CA LYS A 151 2.22 5.99 -7.74
C LYS A 151 1.83 5.92 -6.27
N ALA A 152 2.80 5.85 -5.36
CA ALA A 152 2.55 5.96 -3.93
C ALA A 152 1.92 7.32 -3.56
N LEU A 153 2.37 8.42 -4.16
CA LEU A 153 1.76 9.74 -3.95
C LEU A 153 0.30 9.79 -4.44
N GLU A 154 0.02 9.27 -5.63
CA GLU A 154 -1.35 9.17 -6.16
C GLU A 154 -2.28 8.37 -5.25
N LEU A 155 -1.78 7.26 -4.69
CA LEU A 155 -2.52 6.43 -3.74
C LEU A 155 -2.77 7.19 -2.43
N LEU A 156 -1.76 7.85 -1.88
CA LEU A 156 -1.88 8.62 -0.65
C LEU A 156 -2.92 9.75 -0.78
N LEU A 157 -2.92 10.48 -1.89
CA LEU A 157 -3.90 11.54 -2.14
C LEU A 157 -5.33 11.01 -2.23
N LYS A 158 -5.52 9.83 -2.82
CA LYS A 158 -6.83 9.15 -2.84
C LYS A 158 -7.26 8.70 -1.44
N GLN A 159 -6.34 8.13 -0.67
CA GLN A 159 -6.58 7.70 0.71
C GLN A 159 -6.96 8.90 1.60
N GLU A 160 -6.24 10.02 1.48
CA GLU A 160 -6.53 11.26 2.19
C GLU A 160 -7.91 11.83 1.81
N ALA A 161 -8.28 11.80 0.53
CA ALA A 161 -9.60 12.24 0.08
C ALA A 161 -10.73 11.36 0.66
N LYS A 162 -10.54 10.03 0.70
CA LYS A 162 -11.50 9.10 1.32
C LYS A 162 -11.67 9.39 2.81
N PHE A 163 -10.56 9.47 3.56
CA PHE A 163 -10.57 9.80 4.98
C PHE A 163 -11.25 11.15 5.24
N SER A 164 -10.90 12.19 4.48
CA SER A 164 -11.43 13.54 4.66
C SER A 164 -12.94 13.58 4.44
N LYS A 165 -13.44 12.84 3.45
CA LYS A 165 -14.88 12.68 3.21
C LYS A 165 -15.57 12.02 4.40
N ASP A 166 -15.08 10.87 4.86
CA ASP A 166 -15.69 10.13 5.96
C ASP A 166 -15.65 10.91 7.29
N TRP A 167 -14.50 11.52 7.61
CA TRP A 167 -14.36 12.33 8.82
C TRP A 167 -15.30 13.54 8.81
N SER A 168 -15.46 14.20 7.66
CA SER A 168 -16.41 15.33 7.53
C SER A 168 -17.84 14.90 7.87
N MET A 169 -18.26 13.69 7.45
CA MET A 169 -19.59 13.16 7.79
C MET A 169 -19.73 12.87 9.29
N VAL A 170 -18.70 12.29 9.92
CA VAL A 170 -18.69 12.03 11.37
C VAL A 170 -18.73 13.34 12.16
N GLN A 171 -17.92 14.32 11.77
CA GLN A 171 -17.83 15.63 12.41
C GLN A 171 -19.16 16.40 12.34
N GLN A 172 -19.88 16.30 11.22
CA GLN A 172 -21.18 16.97 11.03
C GLN A 172 -22.35 16.18 11.63
N SER A 173 -22.12 14.95 12.09
CA SER A 173 -23.16 14.10 12.66
C SER A 173 -23.57 14.56 14.07
N LYS A 174 -24.80 14.24 14.46
CA LYS A 174 -25.29 14.46 15.83
C LYS A 174 -24.66 13.49 16.85
N LEU A 175 -23.76 12.60 16.43
CA LEU A 175 -23.11 11.62 17.32
C LEU A 175 -22.09 12.29 18.24
N LEU A 176 -21.40 13.34 17.78
CA LEU A 176 -20.40 14.06 18.56
C LEU A 176 -20.97 15.26 19.32
N SER A 177 -22.18 15.71 18.99
CA SER A 177 -22.81 16.84 19.69
C SER A 177 -23.29 16.41 21.09
N PRO A 178 -23.00 17.18 22.14
CA PRO A 178 -23.77 17.10 23.39
C PRO A 178 -25.23 17.36 23.05
N ARG A 179 -26.18 16.57 23.58
CA ARG A 179 -27.61 16.91 23.50
C ARG A 179 -27.81 18.21 24.27
N SER A 180 -27.74 19.35 23.60
CA SER A 180 -28.07 20.64 24.18
C SER A 180 -29.59 20.70 24.39
N GLY A 181 -30.06 20.44 25.61
CA GLY A 181 -31.41 20.81 26.04
C GLY A 181 -32.31 19.73 26.64
N GLU A 182 -31.89 18.47 26.77
CA GLU A 182 -32.68 17.48 27.51
C GLU A 182 -32.38 17.59 29.01
N LYS A 183 -33.35 18.09 29.77
CA LYS A 183 -33.35 17.98 31.23
C LYS A 183 -33.30 16.50 31.59
N GLU A 184 -32.47 16.17 32.56
CA GLU A 184 -32.13 14.83 33.06
C GLU A 184 -33.31 14.07 33.72
N TYR A 185 -34.55 14.53 33.54
CA TYR A 185 -35.75 13.94 34.10
C TYR A 185 -36.52 13.19 33.00
N GLU A 186 -36.75 11.90 33.25
CA GLU A 186 -37.44 10.92 32.39
C GLU A 186 -36.57 10.27 31.29
N ARG A 187 -35.57 9.49 31.71
CA ARG A 187 -35.15 8.31 30.94
C ARG A 187 -35.88 7.09 31.50
N SER A 188 -36.61 6.37 30.66
CA SER A 188 -37.15 5.06 31.00
C SER A 188 -36.01 4.06 31.15
N GLU A 189 -36.15 3.12 32.10
CA GLU A 189 -35.16 2.05 32.36
C GLU A 189 -34.87 1.18 31.12
N GLU A 190 -35.74 1.21 30.10
CA GLU A 190 -35.56 0.51 28.82
C GLU A 190 -34.55 1.19 27.86
N GLU A 191 -34.27 2.49 27.99
CA GLU A 191 -33.25 3.17 27.17
C GLU A 191 -31.81 2.97 27.71
N GLU A 192 -31.66 2.32 28.87
CA GLU A 192 -30.38 2.06 29.51
C GLU A 192 -29.63 0.84 28.96
N GLU A 193 -30.29 -0.04 28.20
CA GLU A 193 -29.65 -1.21 27.59
C GLU A 193 -28.91 -0.92 26.27
N GLY A 194 -29.01 0.30 25.72
CA GLY A 194 -28.21 0.71 24.57
C GLY A 194 -26.74 0.92 24.95
N GLU A 195 -25.81 0.21 24.31
CA GLU A 195 -24.35 0.38 24.52
C GLU A 195 -23.96 1.87 24.45
N LYS A 196 -23.51 2.44 25.59
CA LYS A 196 -23.14 3.85 25.72
C LYS A 196 -22.01 4.20 24.75
N LEU A 197 -22.23 5.09 23.79
CA LEU A 197 -21.19 5.54 22.86
C LEU A 197 -20.23 6.55 23.51
N ASN A 198 -18.95 6.48 23.17
CA ASN A 198 -17.97 7.53 23.48
C ASN A 198 -18.14 8.70 22.50
N LYS A 199 -18.84 9.76 22.91
CA LYS A 199 -19.13 10.92 22.05
C LYS A 199 -18.02 11.97 21.97
N SER A 200 -16.95 11.82 22.75
CA SER A 200 -15.85 12.80 22.84
C SER A 200 -14.61 12.38 22.02
N ILE A 201 -14.80 11.68 20.90
CA ILE A 201 -13.69 11.28 20.04
C ILE A 201 -13.11 12.49 19.30
N THR A 202 -11.79 12.49 19.14
CA THR A 202 -11.05 13.46 18.35
C THR A 202 -10.91 12.98 16.89
N ARG A 203 -10.41 13.86 16.02
CA ARG A 203 -10.01 13.49 14.65
C ARG A 203 -8.97 12.37 14.66
N ASP A 204 -8.03 12.39 15.60
CA ASP A 204 -6.96 11.40 15.68
C ASP A 204 -7.44 10.05 16.20
N ASP A 205 -8.45 10.03 17.09
CA ASP A 205 -9.11 8.79 17.50
C ASP A 205 -9.83 8.13 16.30
N TYR A 206 -10.52 8.93 15.50
CA TYR A 206 -11.15 8.45 14.28
C TYR A 206 -10.14 8.04 13.20
N LEU A 207 -9.07 8.81 13.00
CA LEU A 207 -8.00 8.48 12.05
C LEU A 207 -7.32 7.16 12.39
N TYR A 208 -7.04 6.93 13.67
CA TYR A 208 -6.50 5.66 14.14
C TYR A 208 -7.45 4.49 13.83
N ALA A 209 -8.74 4.62 14.17
CA ALA A 209 -9.73 3.59 13.84
C ALA A 209 -9.89 3.39 12.32
N TRP A 210 -9.87 4.47 11.54
CA TRP A 210 -9.98 4.44 10.08
C TRP A 210 -8.79 3.70 9.45
N LEU A 211 -7.57 3.91 9.96
CA LEU A 211 -6.38 3.19 9.51
C LEU A 211 -6.34 1.73 9.97
N LEU A 212 -6.93 1.39 11.13
CA LEU A 212 -7.14 -0.01 11.50
C LEU A 212 -8.08 -0.71 10.51
N VAL A 213 -9.18 -0.06 10.09
CA VAL A 213 -10.06 -0.59 9.04
C VAL A 213 -9.32 -0.74 7.71
N ASN A 214 -8.52 0.26 7.33
CA ASN A 214 -7.76 0.27 6.09
C ASN A 214 -6.82 -0.94 5.97
N THR A 215 -6.11 -1.25 7.04
CA THR A 215 -5.03 -2.25 7.04
C THR A 215 -5.49 -3.68 7.32
N ARG A 216 -6.72 -3.89 7.82
CA ARG A 216 -7.14 -5.18 8.43
C ARG A 216 -8.44 -5.77 7.90
N THR A 217 -9.02 -5.17 6.87
CA THR A 217 -10.30 -5.64 6.34
C THR A 217 -10.17 -6.78 5.34
N PHE A 218 -11.18 -7.64 5.33
CA PHE A 218 -11.31 -8.76 4.40
C PHE A 218 -12.51 -8.52 3.48
N TYR A 219 -12.38 -8.95 2.23
CA TYR A 219 -13.51 -8.98 1.31
C TYR A 219 -14.59 -9.92 1.85
N HIS A 220 -15.84 -9.45 1.90
CA HIS A 220 -16.98 -10.22 2.33
C HIS A 220 -18.25 -9.75 1.63
N GLU A 221 -18.98 -10.70 1.06
CA GLU A 221 -20.25 -10.44 0.40
C GLU A 221 -21.38 -11.17 1.11
N THR A 222 -22.41 -10.42 1.51
CA THR A 222 -23.70 -10.93 1.97
C THR A 222 -24.77 -10.65 0.91
N PRO A 223 -25.94 -11.31 0.95
CA PRO A 223 -27.06 -10.93 0.08
C PRO A 223 -27.41 -9.43 0.15
N LYS A 224 -27.16 -8.79 1.30
CA LYS A 224 -27.42 -7.36 1.51
C LYS A 224 -26.33 -6.47 0.91
N THR A 225 -25.05 -6.83 1.05
CA THR A 225 -23.92 -6.03 0.54
C THR A 225 -23.58 -6.31 -0.92
N LYS A 226 -24.13 -7.37 -1.53
CA LYS A 226 -23.95 -7.68 -2.96
C LYS A 226 -24.35 -6.55 -3.90
N LYS A 227 -25.33 -5.73 -3.51
CA LYS A 227 -25.77 -4.54 -4.27
C LYS A 227 -24.87 -3.31 -4.07
N PHE A 228 -23.93 -3.36 -3.12
CA PHE A 228 -22.98 -2.27 -2.89
C PHE A 228 -21.81 -2.35 -3.85
N ASN A 229 -21.07 -1.25 -3.95
CA ASN A 229 -19.80 -1.21 -4.65
C ASN A 229 -18.84 -2.26 -4.08
N LYS A 230 -17.96 -2.80 -4.92
CA LYS A 230 -17.01 -3.84 -4.49
C LYS A 230 -16.12 -3.38 -3.33
N GLU A 231 -15.76 -2.11 -3.29
CA GLU A 231 -14.96 -1.50 -2.22
C GLU A 231 -15.68 -1.47 -0.86
N ASP A 232 -17.02 -1.49 -0.86
CA ASP A 232 -17.85 -1.49 0.34
C ASP A 232 -18.22 -2.92 0.81
N ARG A 233 -17.66 -3.96 0.18
CA ARG A 233 -17.86 -5.37 0.54
C ARG A 233 -16.74 -5.84 1.46
N MET A 234 -16.67 -5.24 2.64
CA MET A 234 -15.56 -5.41 3.58
C MET A 234 -16.02 -5.64 5.02
N VAL A 235 -15.23 -6.39 5.78
CA VAL A 235 -15.44 -6.69 7.21
C VAL A 235 -14.12 -6.72 7.97
N LEU A 236 -14.17 -6.56 9.28
CA LEU A 236 -13.04 -6.91 10.16
C LEU A 236 -13.26 -8.30 10.75
N GLN A 237 -12.19 -9.09 10.78
CA GLN A 237 -12.18 -10.44 11.35
C GLN A 237 -11.24 -10.55 12.55
N PRO A 238 -11.72 -11.03 13.71
CA PRO A 238 -10.82 -11.37 14.80
C PRO A 238 -9.91 -12.53 14.43
N VAL A 239 -8.66 -12.48 14.91
CA VAL A 239 -7.62 -13.50 14.72
C VAL A 239 -7.10 -13.60 13.29
N ALA A 240 -7.96 -13.58 12.27
CA ALA A 240 -7.54 -13.63 10.87
C ALA A 240 -6.74 -12.39 10.46
N ASP A 241 -7.03 -11.23 11.04
CA ASP A 241 -6.30 -9.98 10.83
C ASP A 241 -4.88 -9.95 11.44
N LEU A 242 -4.48 -11.03 12.13
CA LEU A 242 -3.14 -11.19 12.69
C LEU A 242 -2.20 -12.00 11.77
N PHE A 243 -2.69 -12.56 10.66
CA PHE A 243 -1.83 -13.19 9.67
C PHE A 243 -1.06 -12.11 8.91
N ASN A 244 0.25 -12.25 8.81
CA ASN A 244 1.09 -11.35 8.02
C ASN A 244 1.06 -11.69 6.52
N HIS A 245 1.53 -10.74 5.71
CA HIS A 245 1.59 -10.86 4.26
C HIS A 245 2.76 -11.73 3.77
N THR A 246 2.53 -12.45 2.69
CA THR A 246 3.58 -12.90 1.77
C THR A 246 3.15 -12.64 0.32
N SER A 247 4.10 -12.27 -0.54
CA SER A 247 3.91 -12.11 -1.98
C SER A 247 4.10 -13.43 -2.75
N TYR A 248 4.64 -14.46 -2.10
CA TYR A 248 5.12 -15.67 -2.76
C TYR A 248 4.89 -16.92 -1.89
N ASP A 249 4.64 -18.04 -2.56
CA ASP A 249 4.65 -19.38 -1.98
C ASP A 249 5.79 -20.19 -2.61
N PRO A 250 6.85 -20.53 -1.84
CA PRO A 250 7.98 -21.33 -2.30
C PRO A 250 7.59 -22.70 -2.86
N SER A 251 6.48 -23.26 -2.40
CA SER A 251 6.01 -24.57 -2.87
C SER A 251 5.19 -24.50 -4.16
N ALA A 252 4.92 -23.31 -4.67
CA ALA A 252 4.10 -23.09 -5.85
C ALA A 252 4.88 -23.07 -7.16
N GLU A 253 6.23 -23.07 -7.13
CA GLU A 253 7.03 -23.24 -8.36
C GLU A 253 6.85 -24.63 -8.98
N GLU A 254 6.52 -25.63 -8.17
CA GLU A 254 6.36 -27.02 -8.59
C GLU A 254 4.90 -27.39 -8.93
N LYS A 255 3.93 -26.49 -8.70
CA LYS A 255 2.50 -26.78 -8.88
C LYS A 255 1.87 -25.86 -9.94
N GLU A 256 1.20 -26.48 -10.91
CA GLU A 256 0.32 -25.78 -11.85
C GLU A 256 -0.94 -25.30 -11.07
N GLY A 257 -0.92 -24.09 -10.50
CA GLY A 257 -2.02 -23.59 -9.66
C GLY A 257 -1.61 -22.58 -8.58
N ASN A 258 -2.57 -22.27 -7.68
CA ASN A 258 -2.59 -21.10 -6.80
C ASN A 258 -1.29 -20.89 -5.97
N LYS A 259 -0.57 -19.79 -6.26
CA LYS A 259 0.74 -19.40 -5.69
C LYS A 259 0.69 -18.79 -4.28
N LYS A 260 -0.25 -19.24 -3.44
CA LYS A 260 -0.50 -18.65 -2.12
C LYS A 260 -0.29 -19.69 -1.04
N THR A 261 0.32 -19.28 0.07
CA THR A 261 0.66 -20.10 1.24
C THR A 261 -0.53 -20.61 2.05
N CYS A 262 -1.67 -19.94 1.92
CA CYS A 262 -2.97 -20.34 2.44
C CYS A 262 -4.08 -19.90 1.46
N SER A 263 -5.18 -20.64 1.45
CA SER A 263 -6.45 -20.23 0.84
C SER A 263 -7.36 -19.63 1.91
N VAL A 264 -8.04 -18.55 1.56
CA VAL A 264 -9.05 -17.88 2.39
C VAL A 264 -10.39 -18.04 1.69
N ALA A 265 -11.39 -18.54 2.40
CA ALA A 265 -12.74 -18.72 1.90
C ALA A 265 -13.77 -18.24 2.93
N PHE A 266 -14.98 -17.95 2.46
CA PHE A 266 -16.10 -17.66 3.34
C PHE A 266 -17.40 -18.27 2.82
N SER A 267 -18.30 -18.55 3.75
CA SER A 267 -19.65 -19.02 3.53
C SER A 267 -20.62 -18.13 4.33
N PRO A 268 -21.94 -18.34 4.21
CA PRO A 268 -22.90 -17.65 5.08
C PRO A 268 -22.66 -17.86 6.58
N THR A 269 -21.95 -18.92 6.98
CA THR A 269 -21.78 -19.30 8.39
C THR A 269 -20.39 -19.04 8.96
N ALA A 270 -19.34 -19.06 8.13
CA ALA A 270 -17.98 -18.85 8.61
C ALA A 270 -16.98 -18.45 7.51
N PHE A 271 -15.88 -17.84 7.94
CA PHE A 271 -14.63 -17.74 7.19
C PHE A 271 -13.70 -18.89 7.57
N THR A 272 -12.90 -19.35 6.62
CA THR A 272 -11.86 -20.37 6.84
C THR A 272 -10.53 -19.96 6.22
N ILE A 273 -9.45 -20.33 6.90
CA ILE A 273 -8.09 -20.29 6.37
C ILE A 273 -7.57 -21.73 6.34
N THR A 274 -7.12 -22.16 5.15
CA THR A 274 -6.67 -23.52 4.88
C THR A 274 -5.28 -23.48 4.25
N THR A 275 -4.36 -24.26 4.80
CA THR A 275 -2.99 -24.37 4.30
C THR A 275 -2.96 -24.96 2.89
N THR A 276 -2.07 -24.45 2.03
CA THR A 276 -1.79 -24.99 0.68
C THR A 276 -0.47 -25.76 0.61
N ARG A 277 0.28 -25.74 1.71
CA ARG A 277 1.57 -26.39 1.91
C ARG A 277 1.73 -26.86 3.36
N PRO A 278 2.62 -27.82 3.64
CA PRO A 278 2.91 -28.24 5.01
C PRO A 278 3.77 -27.21 5.76
N TYR A 279 3.57 -27.05 7.06
CA TYR A 279 4.37 -26.15 7.91
C TYR A 279 5.08 -26.92 9.01
N THR A 280 6.25 -26.45 9.41
CA THR A 280 6.97 -26.96 10.58
C THR A 280 6.50 -26.26 11.86
N ALA A 281 6.66 -26.92 13.02
CA ALA A 281 6.33 -26.27 14.29
C ALA A 281 7.28 -25.10 14.54
N GLY A 282 6.74 -23.96 14.97
CA GLY A 282 7.48 -22.72 15.16
C GLY A 282 7.61 -21.86 13.89
N GLU A 283 7.09 -22.32 12.75
CA GLU A 283 7.06 -21.54 11.52
C GLU A 283 5.91 -20.51 11.52
N GLU A 284 6.16 -19.31 10.98
CA GLU A 284 5.09 -18.32 10.79
C GLU A 284 4.21 -18.71 9.60
N VAL A 285 2.89 -18.58 9.77
CA VAL A 285 1.89 -18.87 8.75
C VAL A 285 1.42 -17.56 8.14
N TYR A 286 1.55 -17.45 6.83
CA TYR A 286 1.21 -16.26 6.06
C TYR A 286 -0.07 -16.42 5.25
N ILE A 287 -0.71 -15.29 4.95
CA ILE A 287 -1.70 -15.18 3.87
C ILE A 287 -1.20 -14.17 2.83
N CYS A 288 -1.77 -14.23 1.62
CA CYS A 288 -1.52 -13.22 0.60
C CYS A 288 -2.66 -12.18 0.62
N TYR A 289 -2.32 -10.94 0.96
CA TYR A 289 -3.28 -9.80 0.98
C TYR A 289 -3.74 -9.40 -0.43
N GLY A 290 -2.99 -9.79 -1.46
CA GLY A 290 -3.22 -9.45 -2.84
C GLY A 290 -1.90 -9.31 -3.60
N ASN A 291 -1.99 -9.23 -4.92
CA ASN A 291 -0.85 -9.03 -5.81
C ASN A 291 -0.53 -7.53 -5.86
N HIS A 292 -0.02 -7.00 -4.76
CA HIS A 292 0.16 -5.57 -4.54
C HIS A 292 1.59 -5.15 -4.76
N SER A 293 1.81 -3.98 -5.37
CA SER A 293 3.13 -3.35 -5.45
C SER A 293 3.58 -2.84 -4.09
N ASN A 294 4.88 -2.58 -3.92
CA ASN A 294 5.37 -1.99 -2.67
C ASN A 294 4.86 -0.56 -2.46
N ASP A 295 4.53 0.17 -3.53
CA ASP A 295 3.84 1.47 -3.41
C ASP A 295 2.45 1.29 -2.78
N PHE A 296 1.70 0.26 -3.18
CA PHE A 296 0.39 -0.05 -2.59
C PHE A 296 0.51 -0.57 -1.16
N LEU A 297 1.45 -1.50 -0.89
CA LEU A 297 1.67 -2.04 0.44
C LEU A 297 2.07 -0.95 1.44
N LEU A 298 2.91 0.01 1.03
CA LEU A 298 3.30 1.12 1.87
C LEU A 298 2.10 2.00 2.22
N ILE A 299 1.32 2.44 1.24
CA ILE A 299 0.22 3.37 1.49
C ILE A 299 -0.94 2.71 2.23
N GLU A 300 -1.34 1.50 1.83
CA GLU A 300 -2.57 0.87 2.32
C GLU A 300 -2.34 -0.06 3.52
N TYR A 301 -1.12 -0.55 3.74
CA TYR A 301 -0.79 -1.45 4.85
C TYR A 301 0.36 -0.98 5.74
N GLY A 302 1.11 0.06 5.35
CA GLY A 302 2.18 0.63 6.18
C GLY A 302 3.48 -0.15 6.19
N PHE A 303 3.77 -0.97 5.18
CA PHE A 303 5.05 -1.69 5.11
C PHE A 303 5.57 -1.85 3.69
N LEU A 304 6.88 -2.05 3.58
CA LEU A 304 7.57 -2.46 2.35
C LEU A 304 7.95 -3.93 2.46
N PHE A 305 7.86 -4.66 1.35
CA PHE A 305 8.22 -6.07 1.29
C PHE A 305 9.46 -6.25 0.39
N ASP A 306 10.55 -6.78 0.95
CA ASP A 306 11.86 -6.78 0.30
C ASP A 306 11.91 -7.58 -1.00
N GLU A 307 11.30 -8.77 -1.02
CA GLU A 307 11.27 -9.68 -2.17
C GLU A 307 9.85 -9.79 -2.73
N ASN A 308 9.29 -8.65 -3.14
CA ASN A 308 7.95 -8.62 -3.70
C ASN A 308 7.93 -8.94 -5.21
N VAL A 309 7.48 -10.15 -5.56
CA VAL A 309 7.33 -10.60 -6.95
C VAL A 309 6.23 -9.87 -7.73
N TRP A 310 5.38 -9.11 -7.04
CA TRP A 310 4.32 -8.26 -7.61
C TRP A 310 4.68 -6.78 -7.55
N ASP A 311 5.92 -6.43 -7.20
CA ASP A 311 6.34 -5.03 -7.20
C ASP A 311 6.26 -4.45 -8.61
N GLU A 312 6.01 -3.15 -8.68
CA GLU A 312 6.11 -2.37 -9.90
C GLU A 312 6.49 -0.94 -9.54
N VAL A 313 7.15 -0.25 -10.46
CA VAL A 313 7.44 1.16 -10.33
C VAL A 313 7.05 1.90 -11.58
N CYS A 314 6.39 3.05 -11.40
CA CYS A 314 6.05 3.95 -12.49
C CYS A 314 7.29 4.69 -12.99
N ILE A 315 7.54 4.58 -14.29
CA ILE A 315 8.67 5.20 -15.02
C ILE A 315 8.20 6.31 -15.97
N ASP A 316 7.03 6.90 -15.71
CA ASP A 316 6.55 8.06 -16.45
C ASP A 316 7.59 9.19 -16.50
N ASP A 317 8.30 9.41 -15.40
CA ASP A 317 9.34 10.43 -15.31
C ASP A 317 10.59 10.11 -16.17
N ALA A 318 10.73 8.87 -16.64
CA ALA A 318 11.74 8.48 -17.61
C ALA A 318 11.26 8.64 -19.06
N ILE A 319 9.99 8.30 -19.33
CA ILE A 319 9.45 8.20 -20.71
C ILE A 319 8.78 9.49 -21.18
N LEU A 320 7.98 10.16 -20.35
CA LEU A 320 7.26 11.39 -20.73
C LEU A 320 8.21 12.49 -21.24
N PRO A 321 9.41 12.74 -20.65
CA PRO A 321 10.34 13.72 -21.18
C PRO A 321 10.83 13.41 -22.60
N LEU A 322 10.90 12.13 -22.99
CA LEU A 322 11.26 11.75 -24.37
C LEU A 322 10.15 12.09 -25.35
N LEU A 323 8.89 11.84 -24.95
CA LEU A 323 7.71 12.20 -25.74
C LEU A 323 7.61 13.71 -25.94
N ASP A 324 7.85 14.49 -24.87
CA ASP A 324 7.85 15.95 -24.93
C ASP A 324 8.95 16.50 -25.85
N LYS A 325 10.18 15.97 -25.74
CA LYS A 325 11.30 16.35 -26.63
C LYS A 325 10.97 16.03 -28.09
N SER A 326 10.40 14.85 -28.36
CA SER A 326 10.01 14.45 -29.72
C SER A 326 8.93 15.38 -30.30
N GLN A 327 7.93 15.76 -29.50
CA GLN A 327 6.87 16.67 -29.93
C GLN A 327 7.42 18.07 -30.23
N GLN A 328 8.31 18.59 -29.37
CA GLN A 328 8.95 19.89 -29.59
C GLN A 328 9.81 19.91 -30.87
N GLN A 329 10.58 18.84 -31.13
CA GLN A 329 11.39 18.73 -32.35
C GLN A 329 10.52 18.72 -33.61
N GLN A 330 9.40 17.99 -33.62
CA GLN A 330 8.46 17.97 -34.74
C GLN A 330 7.77 19.33 -34.98
N GLN A 331 7.43 20.06 -33.92
CA GLN A 331 6.86 21.40 -34.05
C GLN A 331 7.89 22.38 -34.65
N GLN A 332 9.15 22.28 -34.24
CA GLN A 332 10.24 23.11 -34.77
C GLN A 332 10.55 22.82 -36.25
N THR A 333 10.58 21.55 -36.66
CA THR A 333 10.79 21.17 -38.08
C THR A 333 9.62 21.63 -38.95
N SER A 334 8.38 21.42 -38.50
CA SER A 334 7.17 21.85 -39.20
C SER A 334 7.13 23.37 -39.38
N ALA A 335 7.46 24.14 -38.33
CA ALA A 335 7.54 25.59 -38.42
C ALA A 335 8.63 26.07 -39.39
N THR A 336 9.77 25.37 -39.44
CA THR A 336 10.88 25.68 -40.35
C THR A 336 10.51 25.41 -41.81
N GLN A 337 9.89 24.25 -42.08
CA GLN A 337 9.41 23.90 -43.43
C GLN A 337 8.33 24.86 -43.92
N ALA A 338 7.35 25.22 -43.08
CA ALA A 338 6.32 26.19 -43.42
C ALA A 338 6.92 27.59 -43.74
N ARG A 339 7.95 28.03 -43.01
CA ARG A 339 8.68 29.27 -43.30
C ARG A 339 9.45 29.20 -44.61
N GLN A 340 10.09 28.07 -44.92
CA GLN A 340 10.79 27.88 -46.19
C GLN A 340 9.80 27.87 -47.36
N LEU A 341 8.70 27.13 -47.27
CA LEU A 341 7.68 27.05 -48.32
C LEU A 341 7.11 28.44 -48.63
N LYS A 342 6.76 29.23 -47.60
CA LYS A 342 6.32 30.62 -47.77
C LYS A 342 7.35 31.50 -48.50
N LYS A 343 8.65 31.33 -48.22
CA LYS A 343 9.73 32.04 -48.93
C LYS A 343 9.84 31.61 -50.40
N THR A 344 9.70 30.31 -50.69
CA THR A 344 9.77 29.76 -52.05
C THR A 344 8.57 30.17 -52.88
N THR A 345 7.36 30.09 -52.32
CA THR A 345 6.11 30.55 -52.98
C THR A 345 6.18 32.04 -53.30
N ARG A 346 6.66 32.88 -52.36
CA ARG A 346 6.87 34.31 -52.64
C ARG A 346 7.81 34.56 -53.82
N ARG A 347 8.93 33.82 -53.89
CA ARG A 347 9.89 33.91 -55.02
C ARG A 347 9.33 33.39 -56.36
N LEU A 348 8.45 32.38 -56.34
CA LEU A 348 7.80 31.84 -57.53
C LEU A 348 6.74 32.80 -58.08
N ASN A 349 5.96 33.43 -57.18
CA ASN A 349 4.96 34.44 -57.53
C ASN A 349 5.60 35.71 -58.11
N GLU A 350 6.77 36.11 -57.60
CA GLU A 350 7.59 37.21 -58.16
C GLU A 350 8.16 36.89 -59.57
N ARG A 351 8.17 35.62 -60.01
CA ARG A 351 8.71 35.17 -61.32
C ARG A 351 7.64 34.73 -62.33
N GLY A 352 6.35 34.97 -62.06
CA GLY A 352 5.27 34.78 -63.03
C GLY A 352 4.99 33.32 -63.46
N LYS A 353 5.42 32.30 -62.69
CA LYS A 353 5.07 30.89 -62.96
C LYS A 353 3.87 30.46 -62.09
N LYS A 354 2.85 29.87 -62.72
CA LYS A 354 1.63 29.36 -62.07
C LYS A 354 1.94 28.30 -61.00
N ASP A 355 1.14 28.34 -59.93
CA ASP A 355 1.19 27.48 -58.76
C ASP A 355 1.22 25.98 -59.08
N PRO A 356 2.10 25.19 -58.45
CA PRO A 356 1.90 23.75 -58.34
C PRO A 356 0.66 23.49 -57.46
N LYS A 357 -0.20 22.57 -57.89
CA LYS A 357 -1.40 22.10 -57.17
C LYS A 357 -1.12 21.90 -55.67
N SER A 358 -2.04 22.40 -54.86
CA SER A 358 -2.09 22.38 -53.41
C SER A 358 -1.84 21.00 -52.79
N GLN A 359 -0.69 20.81 -52.15
CA GLN A 359 -0.47 19.80 -51.10
C GLN A 359 -1.16 20.17 -49.77
N ALA A 360 -2.19 21.03 -49.79
CA ALA A 360 -2.77 21.64 -48.60
C ALA A 360 -3.74 20.74 -47.82
N ASP A 361 -4.05 19.53 -48.31
CA ASP A 361 -5.00 18.59 -47.69
C ASP A 361 -4.33 17.46 -46.89
N GLN A 362 -3.01 17.42 -46.76
CA GLN A 362 -2.36 16.43 -45.88
C GLN A 362 -2.31 16.97 -44.45
N GLN A 363 -3.08 16.33 -43.57
CA GLN A 363 -3.07 16.58 -42.13
C GLN A 363 -1.62 16.45 -41.61
N PRO A 364 -1.14 17.39 -40.76
CA PRO A 364 0.23 17.35 -40.26
C PRO A 364 0.48 16.01 -39.54
N PRO A 365 1.69 15.44 -39.68
CA PRO A 365 2.00 14.18 -39.03
C PRO A 365 1.87 14.30 -37.51
N LYS A 366 1.21 13.32 -36.89
CA LYS A 366 0.99 13.28 -35.44
C LYS A 366 2.29 12.99 -34.70
N SER A 367 2.46 13.58 -33.53
CA SER A 367 3.58 13.25 -32.65
C SER A 367 3.36 11.94 -31.92
N PRO A 368 4.43 11.30 -31.38
CA PRO A 368 4.27 10.09 -30.56
C PRO A 368 3.30 10.32 -29.40
N LYS A 369 3.35 11.51 -28.79
CA LYS A 369 2.48 11.88 -27.68
C LYS A 369 1.02 11.95 -28.10
N ASP A 370 0.73 12.57 -29.25
CA ASP A 370 -0.64 12.69 -29.77
C ASP A 370 -1.22 11.31 -30.10
N LEU A 371 -0.43 10.42 -30.71
CA LEU A 371 -0.85 9.05 -31.01
C LEU A 371 -1.13 8.25 -29.73
N LEU A 372 -0.28 8.36 -28.72
CA LEU A 372 -0.47 7.68 -27.44
C LEU A 372 -1.69 8.21 -26.68
N GLU A 373 -1.97 9.52 -26.77
CA GLU A 373 -3.17 10.10 -26.18
C GLU A 373 -4.43 9.59 -26.90
N GLU A 374 -4.44 9.62 -28.23
CA GLU A 374 -5.56 9.14 -29.07
C GLU A 374 -5.85 7.65 -28.85
N THR A 375 -4.82 6.84 -28.70
CA THR A 375 -4.94 5.38 -28.51
C THR A 375 -5.12 4.98 -27.04
N GLY A 376 -5.10 5.92 -26.09
CA GLY A 376 -5.26 5.64 -24.66
C GLY A 376 -4.03 5.04 -23.97
N PHE A 377 -2.86 5.09 -24.62
CA PHE A 377 -1.58 4.57 -24.14
C PHE A 377 -0.63 5.63 -23.55
N LEU A 378 -1.07 6.88 -23.38
CA LEU A 378 -0.29 7.92 -22.73
C LEU A 378 -0.19 7.70 -21.20
N GLY A 379 1.04 7.68 -20.67
CA GLY A 379 1.36 7.54 -19.23
C GLY A 379 1.07 6.17 -18.62
N ASN A 380 1.29 6.04 -17.30
CA ASN A 380 1.27 4.76 -16.56
C ASN A 380 2.22 3.71 -17.17
N TYR A 381 3.43 4.15 -17.51
CA TYR A 381 4.52 3.27 -17.92
C TYR A 381 5.15 2.67 -16.67
N ASN A 382 5.33 1.36 -16.63
CA ASN A 382 5.84 0.65 -15.46
C ASN A 382 7.00 -0.29 -15.82
N LEU A 383 7.86 -0.52 -14.83
CA LEU A 383 8.79 -1.65 -14.74
C LEU A 383 8.34 -2.58 -13.62
N ASP A 384 8.46 -3.90 -13.83
CA ASP A 384 8.23 -4.90 -12.79
C ASP A 384 9.33 -5.97 -12.82
N PRO A 385 9.59 -6.69 -11.70
CA PRO A 385 10.67 -7.66 -11.60
C PRO A 385 10.60 -8.84 -12.59
N ARG A 386 9.44 -9.10 -13.20
CA ARG A 386 9.24 -10.22 -14.15
C ARG A 386 9.24 -9.77 -15.60
N ASN A 387 9.05 -8.48 -15.83
CA ASN A 387 9.19 -7.87 -17.14
C ASN A 387 10.06 -6.60 -17.06
N PRO A 388 11.38 -6.79 -16.99
CA PRO A 388 12.35 -5.69 -16.90
C PRO A 388 12.47 -4.87 -18.18
N THR A 389 11.94 -5.37 -19.31
CA THR A 389 11.78 -4.56 -20.53
C THR A 389 10.59 -3.60 -20.46
N GLY A 390 9.82 -3.61 -19.36
CA GLY A 390 8.70 -2.73 -19.12
C GLY A 390 7.37 -3.27 -19.63
N CYS A 391 6.29 -2.79 -19.01
CA CYS A 391 4.94 -3.27 -19.29
C CYS A 391 4.50 -2.99 -20.73
N TYR A 392 3.37 -3.57 -21.14
CA TYR A 392 2.82 -3.37 -22.49
C TYR A 392 2.67 -1.88 -22.88
N ARG A 393 2.25 -1.01 -21.94
CA ARG A 393 2.16 0.44 -22.20
C ARG A 393 3.53 1.06 -22.48
N THR A 394 4.55 0.65 -21.74
CA THR A 394 5.94 1.07 -21.97
C THR A 394 6.38 0.65 -23.38
N GLN A 395 6.11 -0.59 -23.76
CA GLN A 395 6.43 -1.13 -25.09
C GLN A 395 5.71 -0.39 -26.24
N VAL A 396 4.45 0.00 -26.03
CA VAL A 396 3.70 0.83 -26.99
C VAL A 396 4.34 2.22 -27.11
N ALA A 397 4.73 2.85 -26.00
CA ALA A 397 5.38 4.15 -26.02
C ALA A 397 6.75 4.14 -26.72
N LEU A 398 7.56 3.09 -26.50
CA LEU A 398 8.84 2.93 -27.19
C LEU A 398 8.67 2.79 -28.70
N ARG A 399 7.65 2.05 -29.16
CA ARG A 399 7.33 1.93 -30.60
C ARG A 399 6.85 3.25 -31.19
N ALA A 400 6.02 4.01 -30.48
CA ALA A 400 5.64 5.36 -30.90
C ALA A 400 6.85 6.29 -31.05
N LEU A 401 7.78 6.23 -30.08
CA LEU A 401 9.04 6.99 -30.10
C LEU A 401 10.00 6.54 -31.21
N SER A 402 9.99 5.26 -31.59
CA SER A 402 10.85 4.71 -32.65
C SER A 402 10.31 5.00 -34.05
N ALA A 403 8.99 4.88 -34.24
CA ALA A 403 8.34 4.94 -35.54
C ALA A 403 8.46 6.30 -36.24
N LEU A 404 8.48 7.40 -35.47
CA LEU A 404 8.23 8.74 -35.98
C LEU A 404 9.46 9.61 -36.26
N PRO A 405 10.61 9.46 -35.58
CA PRO A 405 11.84 10.19 -35.94
C PRO A 405 12.59 9.59 -37.14
N SER A 406 12.30 8.33 -37.52
CA SER A 406 13.15 7.52 -38.40
C SER A 406 12.58 7.27 -39.81
N SER A 407 11.31 7.58 -40.06
CA SER A 407 10.68 7.30 -41.36
C SER A 407 10.96 8.43 -42.34
N LEU A 408 11.53 8.09 -43.51
CA LEU A 408 11.63 8.99 -44.67
C LEU A 408 10.28 9.62 -45.06
N THR A 409 9.17 8.98 -44.67
CA THR A 409 7.82 9.55 -44.72
C THR A 409 7.08 9.36 -43.38
N PRO A 410 6.70 10.45 -42.67
CA PRO A 410 5.98 10.36 -41.40
C PRO A 410 4.69 9.52 -41.43
N GLN A 411 4.05 9.40 -42.60
CA GLN A 411 2.85 8.58 -42.79
C GLN A 411 3.13 7.07 -42.72
N GLU A 412 4.32 6.61 -43.14
CA GLU A 412 4.72 5.20 -43.01
C GLU A 412 4.97 4.83 -41.55
N GLY A 413 5.56 5.73 -40.76
CA GLY A 413 5.77 5.53 -39.33
C GLY A 413 4.45 5.39 -38.56
N GLU A 414 3.49 6.29 -38.81
CA GLU A 414 2.14 6.18 -38.23
C GLU A 414 1.45 4.88 -38.66
N LYS A 415 1.54 4.51 -39.94
CA LYS A 415 0.97 3.25 -40.44
C LYS A 415 1.59 2.03 -39.74
N LYS A 416 2.92 1.98 -39.58
CA LYS A 416 3.62 0.91 -38.88
C LYS A 416 3.16 0.81 -37.42
N PHE A 417 3.01 1.94 -36.74
CA PHE A 417 2.50 1.99 -35.36
C PHE A 417 1.04 1.52 -35.24
N ARG A 418 0.18 1.91 -36.17
CA ARG A 418 -1.23 1.49 -36.21
C ARG A 418 -1.39 -0.01 -36.41
N VAL A 419 -0.55 -0.63 -37.25
CA VAL A 419 -0.52 -2.09 -37.39
C VAL A 419 -0.32 -2.79 -36.04
N PHE A 420 0.56 -2.23 -35.20
CA PHE A 420 0.81 -2.75 -33.86
C PHE A 420 -0.34 -2.53 -32.88
N VAL A 421 -0.83 -1.30 -32.74
CA VAL A 421 -1.83 -1.00 -31.72
C VAL A 421 -3.23 -1.50 -32.10
N ASP A 422 -3.62 -1.40 -33.37
CA ASP A 422 -4.99 -1.70 -33.80
C ASP A 422 -5.18 -3.19 -34.15
N TYR A 423 -4.11 -3.89 -34.57
CA TYR A 423 -4.19 -5.28 -35.04
C TYR A 423 -3.33 -6.26 -34.22
N GLY A 424 -2.54 -5.79 -33.25
CA GLY A 424 -1.72 -6.63 -32.38
C GLY A 424 -0.55 -7.34 -33.10
N GLN A 425 -0.22 -6.93 -34.32
CA GLN A 425 0.91 -7.45 -35.08
C GLN A 425 2.12 -6.56 -34.77
N ASP A 426 3.25 -7.11 -34.35
CA ASP A 426 4.42 -6.31 -33.98
C ASP A 426 5.50 -6.29 -35.08
N PRO A 427 5.48 -5.30 -35.99
CA PRO A 427 6.50 -5.14 -37.03
C PRO A 427 7.95 -5.03 -36.53
N TRP A 428 8.18 -4.75 -35.24
CA TRP A 428 9.52 -4.63 -34.67
C TRP A 428 10.06 -5.98 -34.18
N GLU A 429 9.19 -6.94 -33.85
CA GLU A 429 9.59 -8.25 -33.31
C GLU A 429 10.29 -9.11 -34.38
N GLU A 430 10.00 -8.85 -35.66
CA GLU A 430 10.60 -9.56 -36.79
C GLU A 430 12.07 -9.15 -37.08
N SER A 431 12.57 -8.05 -36.47
CA SER A 431 13.95 -7.57 -36.65
C SER A 431 14.69 -7.42 -35.31
N PRO A 432 15.71 -8.27 -35.04
CA PRO A 432 16.58 -8.12 -33.87
C PRO A 432 17.22 -6.74 -33.77
N GLU A 433 17.55 -6.10 -34.89
CA GLU A 433 18.14 -4.76 -34.91
C GLU A 433 17.15 -3.68 -34.48
N GLU A 434 15.88 -3.81 -34.84
CA GLU A 434 14.83 -2.89 -34.39
C GLU A 434 14.51 -3.08 -32.91
N GLN A 435 14.44 -4.32 -32.44
CA GLN A 435 14.27 -4.61 -31.02
C GLN A 435 15.45 -4.09 -30.18
N ALA A 436 16.70 -4.25 -30.66
CA ALA A 436 17.88 -3.70 -29.99
C ALA A 436 17.83 -2.17 -29.87
N LYS A 437 17.28 -1.47 -30.87
CA LYS A 437 17.06 0.00 -30.80
C LYS A 437 16.02 0.37 -29.74
N LEU A 438 14.94 -0.41 -29.61
CA LEU A 438 13.93 -0.18 -28.56
C LEU A 438 14.53 -0.39 -27.17
N ASN A 439 15.32 -1.46 -26.99
CA ASN A 439 16.01 -1.75 -25.74
C ASN A 439 16.99 -0.63 -25.36
N MET A 440 17.80 -0.18 -26.33
CA MET A 440 18.73 0.93 -26.13
C MET A 440 18.02 2.23 -25.77
N LEU A 441 16.87 2.53 -26.41
CA LEU A 441 16.06 3.70 -26.10
C LEU A 441 15.56 3.66 -24.64
N LEU A 442 15.05 2.52 -24.18
CA LEU A 442 14.60 2.35 -22.80
C LEU A 442 15.79 2.43 -21.82
N ALA A 443 16.90 1.75 -22.11
CA ALA A 443 18.09 1.77 -21.25
C ALA A 443 18.63 3.20 -21.06
N GLN A 444 18.67 4.01 -22.13
CA GLN A 444 19.06 5.41 -22.04
C GLN A 444 18.10 6.23 -21.17
N ALA A 445 16.78 6.02 -21.33
CA ALA A 445 15.76 6.69 -20.51
C ALA A 445 15.93 6.37 -19.03
N LEU A 446 16.14 5.09 -18.72
CA LEU A 446 16.31 4.59 -17.36
C LEU A 446 17.62 5.07 -16.73
N LYS A 447 18.74 5.07 -17.47
CA LYS A 447 20.02 5.64 -17.00
C LYS A 447 19.88 7.11 -16.64
N GLN A 448 19.21 7.88 -17.49
CA GLN A 448 18.97 9.30 -17.24
C GLN A 448 18.10 9.47 -15.98
N TRP A 449 16.97 8.76 -15.89
CA TRP A 449 16.07 8.85 -14.73
C TRP A 449 16.74 8.43 -13.42
N ARG A 450 17.58 7.38 -13.46
CA ARG A 450 18.39 6.92 -12.34
C ARG A 450 19.28 8.03 -11.79
N GLY A 451 20.05 8.70 -12.65
CA GLY A 451 20.93 9.78 -12.23
C GLY A 451 20.18 11.06 -11.82
N ASP A 452 19.18 11.46 -12.60
CA ASP A 452 18.52 12.76 -12.44
C ASP A 452 17.48 12.77 -11.31
N VAL A 453 16.89 11.63 -10.99
CA VAL A 453 15.78 11.51 -10.02
C VAL A 453 16.12 10.54 -8.89
N ILE A 454 16.42 9.27 -9.19
CA ILE A 454 16.56 8.24 -8.15
C ILE A 454 17.71 8.58 -7.19
N GLU A 455 18.92 8.82 -7.73
CA GLU A 455 20.09 9.13 -6.89
C GLU A 455 19.88 10.44 -6.13
N LYS A 456 19.20 11.44 -6.71
CA LYS A 456 18.85 12.66 -5.98
C LYS A 456 17.84 12.40 -4.86
N LYS A 457 16.85 11.53 -5.05
CA LYS A 457 15.90 11.17 -3.99
C LYS A 457 16.59 10.42 -2.86
N ILE A 458 17.55 9.57 -3.17
CA ILE A 458 18.37 8.84 -2.19
C ILE A 458 19.31 9.81 -1.44
N ILE A 459 20.06 10.65 -2.16
CA ILE A 459 21.08 11.55 -1.58
C ILE A 459 20.42 12.78 -0.95
N GLU A 460 19.68 13.58 -1.74
CA GLU A 460 19.10 14.84 -1.26
C GLU A 460 17.92 14.63 -0.32
N GLY A 461 17.18 13.53 -0.47
CA GLY A 461 16.06 13.21 0.43
C GLY A 461 16.51 12.90 1.85
N LEU A 462 17.72 12.39 2.04
CA LEU A 462 18.30 12.21 3.36
C LEU A 462 18.98 13.50 3.85
N ASP A 463 19.81 14.14 3.03
CA ASP A 463 20.59 15.33 3.42
C ASP A 463 19.74 16.57 3.75
N LYS A 464 18.61 16.78 3.05
CA LYS A 464 17.68 17.89 3.36
C LYS A 464 16.80 17.60 4.58
N MET A 465 16.79 16.36 5.05
CA MET A 465 16.03 15.93 6.23
C MET A 465 16.91 15.68 7.46
N GLU A 466 18.24 15.63 7.28
CA GLU A 466 19.21 15.52 8.35
C GLU A 466 19.42 16.84 9.11
N TRP A 467 19.71 16.66 10.39
CA TRP A 467 19.98 17.72 11.34
C TRP A 467 21.28 18.44 10.97
N LYS A 468 21.20 19.67 10.46
CA LYS A 468 22.34 20.60 10.43
C LYS A 468 22.18 21.57 11.59
N GLU A 469 23.18 21.68 12.45
CA GLU A 469 23.20 22.61 13.56
C GLU A 469 22.88 24.03 13.03
N GLY A 470 21.76 24.62 13.49
CA GLY A 470 21.27 25.92 13.01
C GLY A 470 20.18 25.89 11.93
N HIS A 471 19.76 24.73 11.42
CA HIS A 471 18.55 24.61 10.58
C HIS A 471 17.33 24.23 11.43
N GLU A 472 16.33 25.10 11.49
CA GLU A 472 15.06 24.79 12.13
C GLU A 472 14.33 23.65 11.37
N LYS A 473 14.20 22.52 12.08
CA LYS A 473 13.19 21.44 11.93
C LYS A 473 13.48 20.33 10.92
N VAL A 474 14.08 19.25 11.42
CA VAL A 474 13.99 17.88 10.88
C VAL A 474 12.53 17.56 10.51
N VAL A 475 12.32 17.01 9.31
CA VAL A 475 11.00 16.65 8.79
C VAL A 475 10.70 15.18 9.12
N GLY A 476 9.55 14.94 9.74
CA GLY A 476 9.10 13.58 10.10
C GLY A 476 9.98 12.87 11.11
N ARG A 477 9.64 11.60 11.39
CA ARG A 477 10.43 10.70 12.26
C ARG A 477 11.50 9.97 11.44
N GLU A 478 12.50 9.43 12.13
CA GLU A 478 13.58 8.65 11.49
C GLU A 478 13.02 7.45 10.72
N CYS A 479 12.13 6.67 11.31
CA CYS A 479 11.45 5.55 10.66
C CYS A 479 10.72 5.93 9.36
N HIS A 480 10.16 7.14 9.27
CA HIS A 480 9.50 7.64 8.06
C HIS A 480 10.51 7.82 6.92
N ARG A 481 11.67 8.40 7.24
CA ARG A 481 12.76 8.64 6.29
C ARG A 481 13.42 7.35 5.85
N ASP A 482 13.66 6.44 6.79
CA ASP A 482 14.22 5.12 6.51
C ASP A 482 13.33 4.31 5.56
N THR A 483 12.01 4.38 5.76
CA THR A 483 11.05 3.72 4.87
C THR A 483 11.09 4.30 3.46
N LEU A 484 11.14 5.64 3.32
CA LEU A 484 11.27 6.29 2.01
C LEU A 484 12.59 5.93 1.31
N LEU A 485 13.69 5.92 2.06
CA LEU A 485 15.00 5.50 1.56
C LEU A 485 14.96 4.06 1.06
N MET A 486 14.41 3.15 1.87
CA MET A 486 14.26 1.74 1.53
C MET A 486 13.47 1.58 0.23
N ARG A 487 12.38 2.34 0.06
CA ARG A 487 11.60 2.29 -1.18
C ARG A 487 12.41 2.73 -2.40
N TRP A 488 13.15 3.84 -2.32
CA TRP A 488 13.99 4.28 -3.44
C TRP A 488 15.16 3.34 -3.71
N MET A 489 15.70 2.66 -2.69
CA MET A 489 16.67 1.59 -2.89
C MET A 489 16.08 0.38 -3.62
N GLN A 490 14.82 0.00 -3.34
CA GLN A 490 14.10 -1.03 -4.10
C GLN A 490 13.89 -0.60 -5.55
N VAL A 491 13.43 0.63 -5.78
CA VAL A 491 13.27 1.20 -7.14
C VAL A 491 14.60 1.20 -7.90
N ARG A 492 15.70 1.61 -7.26
CA ARG A 492 17.04 1.57 -7.86
C ARG A 492 17.43 0.15 -8.26
N ARG A 493 17.23 -0.84 -7.38
CA ARG A 493 17.50 -2.26 -7.69
C ARG A 493 16.67 -2.78 -8.87
N MET A 494 15.42 -2.34 -9.01
CA MET A 494 14.59 -2.69 -10.17
C MET A 494 15.14 -2.09 -11.47
N VAL A 495 15.55 -0.82 -11.44
CA VAL A 495 16.16 -0.16 -12.59
C VAL A 495 17.51 -0.77 -12.96
N ASP A 496 18.36 -1.07 -11.98
CA ASP A 496 19.66 -1.69 -12.22
C ASP A 496 19.52 -3.05 -12.91
N ARG A 497 18.61 -3.92 -12.44
CA ARG A 497 18.29 -5.19 -13.11
C ARG A 497 17.75 -5.00 -14.52
N ALA A 498 16.86 -4.01 -14.72
CA ALA A 498 16.35 -3.70 -16.05
C ALA A 498 17.46 -3.26 -17.02
N LEU A 499 18.43 -2.48 -16.54
CA LEU A 499 19.58 -2.08 -17.35
C LEU A 499 20.48 -3.27 -17.72
N GLU A 500 20.73 -4.17 -16.78
CA GLU A 500 21.50 -5.40 -17.06
C GLU A 500 20.87 -6.23 -18.18
N GLU A 501 19.54 -6.39 -18.17
CA GLU A 501 18.84 -7.18 -19.20
C GLU A 501 18.65 -6.45 -20.53
N LEU A 502 18.53 -5.12 -20.53
CA LEU A 502 18.38 -4.33 -21.76
C LEU A 502 19.71 -4.18 -22.52
N GLU A 503 20.84 -4.31 -21.83
CA GLU A 503 22.19 -4.09 -22.37
C GLU A 503 22.98 -5.39 -22.61
N GLY A 504 22.59 -6.48 -21.97
CA GLY A 504 23.10 -7.84 -22.25
C GLY A 504 22.50 -8.41 -23.52
#